data_AF-A0A2T9XB70-F1
#
_entry.id   AF-A0A2T9XB70-F1
#
_cell.length_a   1.000
_cell.length_b   1.000
_cell.length_c   1.000
_cell.angle_alpha   90.00
_cell.angle_beta   90.00
_cell.angle_gamma   90.00
#
_symmetry.space_group_name_H-M   'P 1'
#
loop_
_entity.id
_entity.type
_entity.pdbx_description
1 polymer ?
#
loop_
_entity_poly.entity_id
_entity_poly.type
_entity_poly.pdbx_seq_one_letter_code
_entity_poly.pdbx_strand_id
1 'polypeptide(L)' 'MKIADILIVEDSSKKVNENKIKEVLDKINVEKIDKININRIHIPGLSDDDILGVHVIVRDVAET' A
#
# COMPACT_ATOMS: atom_id res chain seq x y z
N MET A 1 17.41 -7.51 -4.90
CA MET A 1 16.41 -7.41 -3.83
C MET A 1 15.09 -6.85 -4.37
N LYS A 2 13.97 -7.57 -4.23
CA LYS A 2 12.62 -7.13 -4.55
C LYS A 2 11.96 -6.47 -3.34
N ILE A 3 11.46 -5.25 -3.53
CA ILE A 3 10.79 -4.49 -2.49
C ILE A 3 9.35 -4.19 -2.92
N ALA A 4 8.38 -4.45 -2.04
CA ALA A 4 7.05 -3.85 -2.13
C ALA A 4 6.94 -2.65 -1.20
N ASP A 5 6.58 -1.51 -1.78
CA ASP A 5 6.16 -0.32 -1.03
C ASP A 5 4.64 -0.20 -1.15
N ILE A 6 3.96 -0.27 0.00
CA ILE A 6 2.50 -0.22 0.10
C ILE A 6 2.13 1.09 0.77
N LEU A 7 1.31 1.89 0.09
CA LEU A 7 0.80 3.14 0.60
C LEU A 7 -0.71 3.03 0.81
N ILE A 8 -1.13 3.18 2.06
CA ILE A 8 -2.54 3.21 2.47
C ILE A 8 -2.91 4.67 2.67
N VAL A 9 -3.87 5.16 1.89
CA VAL A 9 -4.34 6.54 1.93
C VAL A 9 -5.78 6.54 2.44
N GLU A 10 -6.00 7.24 3.55
CA GLU A 10 -7.28 7.35 4.24
C GLU A 10 -7.60 8.82 4.51
N ASP A 11 -8.88 9.15 4.67
CA ASP A 11 -9.28 10.45 5.20
C ASP A 11 -10.15 10.28 6.46
N SER A 12 -10.57 11.42 7.02
CA SER A 12 -11.38 11.45 8.25
C SER A 12 -12.77 10.79 8.11
N SER A 13 -13.26 10.59 6.89
CA SER A 13 -14.57 10.05 6.57
C SER A 13 -14.54 8.63 6.00
N LYS A 14 -13.43 8.23 5.38
CA LYS A 14 -13.23 6.98 4.64
C LYS A 14 -11.92 6.31 5.08
N LYS A 15 -12.08 5.31 5.95
CA LYS A 15 -10.99 4.39 6.33
C LYS A 15 -10.91 3.22 5.37
N VAL A 16 -9.70 2.73 5.12
CA VAL A 16 -9.47 1.53 4.32
C VAL A 16 -9.68 0.33 5.22
N ASN A 17 -10.56 -0.57 4.80
CA ASN A 17 -10.85 -1.81 5.52
C ASN A 17 -9.59 -2.71 5.57
N GLU A 18 -9.24 -3.20 6.75
CA GLU A 18 -8.11 -4.12 6.95
C GLU A 18 -8.20 -5.40 6.12
N ASN A 19 -9.42 -5.91 5.89
CA ASN A 19 -9.61 -7.06 5.02
C ASN A 19 -9.19 -6.75 3.57
N LYS A 20 -9.42 -5.52 3.11
CA LYS A 20 -9.00 -5.09 1.76
C LYS A 20 -7.49 -4.96 1.65
N ILE A 21 -6.81 -4.56 2.73
CA ILE A 21 -5.34 -4.55 2.80
C ILE A 21 -4.81 -5.98 2.71
N LYS A 22 -5.40 -6.92 3.45
CA LYS A 22 -5.04 -8.35 3.38
C LYS A 22 -5.26 -8.93 1.99
N GLU A 23 -6.41 -8.68 1.37
CA GLU A 23 -6.69 -9.13 -0.01
C GLU A 23 -5.66 -8.61 -1.02
N VAL A 24 -5.22 -7.36 -0.87
CA VAL A 24 -4.18 -6.78 -1.74
C VAL A 24 -2.83 -7.43 -1.48
N LEU A 25 -2.47 -7.65 -0.21
CA LEU A 25 -1.25 -8.37 0.17
C LEU A 25 -1.24 -9.80 -0.38
N ASP A 26 -2.35 -10.52 -0.32
CA ASP A 26 -2.47 -11.89 -0.82
C ASP A 26 -2.38 -11.97 -2.36
N LYS A 27 -2.80 -10.90 -3.07
CA LYS A 27 -2.64 -10.79 -4.53
C LYS A 27 -1.19 -10.52 -4.94
N ILE A 28 -0.41 -9.90 -4.07
CA ILE A 28 1.03 -9.75 -4.29
C ILE A 28 1.66 -11.10 -3.99
N ASN A 29 2.51 -11.61 -4.88
CA ASN A 29 3.23 -12.85 -4.62
C ASN A 29 4.31 -12.61 -3.56
N VAL A 30 3.90 -12.62 -2.29
CA VAL A 30 4.68 -12.22 -1.11
C VAL A 30 5.97 -13.04 -1.00
N GLU A 31 5.94 -14.30 -1.44
CA GLU A 31 7.08 -15.21 -1.46
C GLU A 31 8.22 -14.73 -2.38
N LYS A 32 7.91 -13.86 -3.34
CA LYS A 32 8.89 -13.26 -4.26
C LYS A 32 9.33 -11.86 -3.83
N ILE A 33 8.94 -11.41 -2.64
CA ILE A 33 9.26 -10.09 -2.11
C ILE A 33 10.17 -10.24 -0.92
N ASP A 34 11.38 -9.68 -1.04
CA ASP A 34 12.40 -9.75 0.01
C ASP A 34 12.08 -8.77 1.16
N LYS A 35 11.42 -7.65 0.86
CA LYS A 35 11.05 -6.63 1.85
C LYS A 35 9.73 -5.94 1.53
N ILE A 36 8.91 -5.74 2.56
CA ILE A 36 7.65 -5.00 2.47
C ILE A 36 7.73 -3.78 3.37
N ASN A 37 7.49 -2.60 2.81
CA ASN A 37 7.32 -1.36 3.55
C ASN A 37 5.85 -0.94 3.47
N ILE A 38 5.23 -0.68 4.62
CA ILE A 38 3.83 -0.24 4.68
C ILE A 38 3.82 1.17 5.28
N ASN A 39 3.33 2.13 4.50
CA ASN A 39 3.11 3.50 4.94
C ASN A 39 1.62 3.80 4.94
N ARG A 40 1.12 4.41 6.01
CA ARG A 40 -0.25 4.88 6.10
C ARG A 40 -0.27 6.40 6.23
N ILE A 41 -0.99 7.07 5.35
CA ILE A 41 -1.13 8.53 5.36
C ILE A 41 -2.60 8.88 5.56
N HIS A 42 -2.85 9.85 6.44
CA HIS A 42 -4.15 10.46 6.61
C HIS A 42 -4.17 11.82 5.92
N ILE A 43 -5.06 11.98 4.96
CA ILE A 43 -5.25 13.24 4.23
C ILE A 43 -6.50 13.98 4.72
N PRO A 44 -6.55 15.32 4.60
CA PRO A 44 -7.76 16.07 4.92
C PRO A 44 -8.94 15.63 4.03
N GLY A 45 -10.15 15.53 4.58
CA GLY A 45 -11.37 15.01 3.92
C GLY A 45 -11.95 15.85 2.76
N LEU A 46 -11.10 16.62 2.08
CA LEU A 46 -11.42 17.37 0.85
C LEU A 46 -10.65 16.80 -0.36
N SER A 47 -10.08 15.61 -0.19
CA SER A 47 -9.19 15.01 -1.18
C SER A 47 -10.00 14.24 -2.22
N ASP A 48 -9.52 14.22 -3.46
CA ASP A 48 -10.15 13.46 -4.54
C ASP A 48 -10.28 11.98 -4.16
N ASP A 49 -11.47 11.40 -4.39
CA ASP A 49 -11.74 9.98 -4.13
C ASP A 49 -10.78 9.04 -4.89
N ASP A 50 -10.15 9.54 -5.95
CA ASP A 50 -9.21 8.83 -6.80
C ASP A 50 -7.91 8.42 -6.08
N ILE A 51 -7.52 9.12 -5.01
CA ILE A 51 -6.29 8.80 -4.27
C ILE A 51 -6.52 7.96 -3.01
N LEU A 52 -7.77 7.80 -2.56
CA LEU A 52 -8.11 6.99 -1.39
C LEU A 52 -8.00 5.49 -1.71
N GLY A 53 -7.32 4.73 -0.87
CA GLY A 53 -7.18 3.28 -1.06
C GLY A 53 -5.80 2.73 -0.75
N VAL A 54 -5.53 1.55 -1.31
CA VAL A 54 -4.24 0.85 -1.19
C VAL A 54 -3.51 0.93 -2.51
N HIS A 55 -2.33 1.55 -2.49
CA HIS A 55 -1.44 1.68 -3.63
C HIS A 55 -0.23 0.77 -3.41
N VAL A 56 0.15 0.04 -4.45
CA VAL A 56 1.23 -0.95 -4.36
C VAL A 56 2.24 -0.67 -5.46
N ILE A 57 3.50 -0.56 -5.07
CA ILE A 57 4.63 -0.43 -5.99
C ILE A 57 5.59 -1.58 -5.70
N VAL A 58 5.87 -2.40 -6.72
CA VAL A 58 6.87 -3.47 -6.63
C VAL A 58 8.05 -3.08 -7.49
N ARG A 59 9.25 -3.07 -6.90
CA ARG A 59 10.49 -2.67 -7.57
C ARG A 59 11.65 -3.63 -7.29
N ASP A 60 12.48 -3.81 -8.31
CA ASP A 60 13.78 -4.46 -8.18
C ASP A 60 14.82 -3.41 -7.77
N VAL A 61 15.57 -3.71 -6.71
CA VAL A 61 16.65 -2.87 -6.17
C VAL A 61 17.94 -3.67 -6.22
N ALA A 62 18.97 -3.06 -6.80
CA ALA A 62 20.32 -3.62 -6.80
C ALA A 62 20.89 -3.59 -5.38
N GLU A 63 21.49 -4.70 -4.94
CA GLU A 63 22.28 -4.72 -3.71
C GLU A 63 23.56 -3.93 -3.97
N THR A 64 23.84 -2.95 -3.11
CA THR A 64 25.06 -2.12 -3.16
C THR A 64 25.99 -2.51 -2.04
#